data_AF-A0A3G1B5H7-F1
#
_entry.id   AF-A0A3G1B5H7-F1
#
_cell.length_a   1.000
_cell.length_b   1.000
_cell.length_c   1.000
_cell.angle_alpha   90.00
_cell.angle_beta   90.00
_cell.angle_gamma   90.00
#
_symmetry.space_group_name_H-M   'P 1'
#
loop_
_entity.id
_entity.type
_entity.pdbx_description
1 polymer ?
#
loop_
_entity_poly.entity_id
_entity_poly.type
_entity_poly.pdbx_seq_one_letter_code
_entity_poly.pdbx_strand_id
1 'polypeptide(L)'
;MREQKPKNRLNLPKFVLAASGLYAGLATAFSMIGLLPIAGNLLPTPYLIGNPLEVSGISVEHVVGHIVFGMIAGIVTLSVRYLIIAGLFPIALDADHLIQFLNLEAIPRMGHSFVYAVISVPIMMYVLGKRDYRLGAISLASVLTHVSFDVLLSDKIGSSFPILIPFSGQTVTLIGYDWILFLAAAAIIIGIGTFIAKKPYSNKAQI
;
A
#
# COMPACT_ATOMS: atom_id res chain seq x y z
N MET A 1 35.11 -7.03 -22.35
CA MET A 1 33.87 -6.21 -22.32
C MET A 1 33.63 -5.77 -20.88
N ARG A 2 33.71 -4.47 -20.58
CA ARG A 2 33.33 -3.95 -19.25
C ARG A 2 31.81 -4.02 -19.14
N GLU A 3 31.29 -4.72 -18.14
CA GLU A 3 29.91 -4.59 -17.70
C GLU A 3 29.59 -3.09 -17.54
N GLN A 4 28.70 -2.55 -18.37
CA GLN A 4 28.12 -1.25 -18.11
C GLN A 4 27.26 -1.39 -16.87
N LYS A 5 27.77 -0.94 -15.71
CA LYS A 5 26.94 -0.77 -14.51
C LYS A 5 25.69 0.03 -14.90
N PRO A 6 24.47 -0.44 -14.54
CA PRO A 6 23.25 0.27 -14.89
C PRO A 6 23.30 1.69 -14.32
N LYS A 7 23.24 2.67 -15.23
CA LYS A 7 23.77 4.03 -15.02
C LYS A 7 22.97 4.90 -14.03
N ASN A 8 21.90 4.43 -13.38
CA ASN A 8 21.11 5.25 -12.44
C ASN A 8 20.20 4.42 -11.52
N ARG A 9 20.75 3.59 -10.62
CA ARG A 9 19.96 3.12 -9.46
C ARG A 9 20.11 4.11 -8.31
N LEU A 10 18.98 4.60 -7.78
CA LEU A 10 18.98 5.39 -6.55
C LEU A 10 19.72 4.60 -5.45
N ASN A 11 20.54 5.29 -4.66
CA ASN A 11 21.11 4.69 -3.45
C ASN A 11 19.99 4.40 -2.44
N LEU A 12 20.28 3.58 -1.41
CA LEU A 12 19.26 3.11 -0.48
C LEU A 12 18.39 4.25 0.12
N PRO A 13 18.96 5.34 0.70
CA PRO A 13 18.14 6.41 1.27
C PRO A 13 17.26 7.10 0.23
N LYS A 14 17.79 7.42 -0.95
CA LYS A 14 17.02 8.06 -2.02
C LYS A 14 15.92 7.14 -2.55
N PHE A 15 16.19 5.85 -2.67
CA PHE A 15 15.20 4.86 -3.08
C PHE A 15 14.06 4.77 -2.08
N VAL A 16 14.37 4.65 -0.78
CA VAL A 16 13.37 4.57 0.29
C VAL A 16 12.51 5.83 0.33
N LEU A 17 13.12 7.01 0.35
CA LEU A 17 12.39 8.28 0.37
C LEU A 17 11.50 8.46 -0.87
N ALA A 18 12.03 8.19 -2.07
CA ALA A 18 11.27 8.30 -3.30
C ALA A 18 10.12 7.29 -3.36
N ALA A 19 10.34 6.05 -2.92
CA ALA A 19 9.33 5.00 -2.90
C ALA A 19 8.22 5.30 -1.89
N SER A 20 8.56 5.62 -0.65
CA SER A 20 7.57 5.94 0.38
C SER A 20 6.81 7.22 0.06
N GLY A 21 7.49 8.27 -0.42
CA GLY A 21 6.85 9.52 -0.83
C GLY A 21 5.92 9.34 -2.02
N LEU A 22 6.31 8.56 -3.03
CA LEU A 22 5.42 8.25 -4.15
C LEU A 22 4.20 7.45 -3.69
N TYR A 23 4.38 6.43 -2.86
CA TYR A 23 3.27 5.61 -2.36
C TYR A 23 2.28 6.43 -1.53
N ALA A 24 2.76 7.27 -0.61
CA ALA A 24 1.93 8.19 0.15
C ALA A 24 1.18 9.18 -0.77
N GLY A 25 1.89 9.77 -1.73
CA GLY A 25 1.29 10.68 -2.70
C GLY A 25 0.21 10.02 -3.55
N LEU A 26 0.38 8.75 -3.92
CA LEU A 26 -0.64 7.97 -4.63
C LEU A 26 -1.86 7.71 -3.74
N ALA A 27 -1.68 7.36 -2.47
CA ALA A 27 -2.79 7.14 -1.54
C ALA A 27 -3.61 8.43 -1.34
N THR A 28 -2.95 9.57 -1.10
CA THR A 28 -3.60 10.88 -1.02
C THR A 28 -4.32 11.23 -2.33
N ALA A 29 -3.66 11.09 -3.47
CA ALA A 29 -4.24 11.41 -4.78
C ALA A 29 -5.45 10.52 -5.12
N PHE A 30 -5.40 9.24 -4.73
CA PHE A 30 -6.54 8.34 -4.89
C PHE A 30 -7.72 8.82 -4.04
N SER A 31 -7.49 9.19 -2.78
CA SER A 31 -8.51 9.77 -1.89
C SER A 31 -9.17 11.04 -2.46
N MET A 32 -8.39 11.89 -3.15
CA MET A 32 -8.91 13.10 -3.80
C MET A 32 -9.92 12.81 -4.93
N ILE A 33 -9.98 11.60 -5.48
CA ILE A 33 -11.01 11.22 -6.47
C ILE A 33 -12.41 11.37 -5.88
N GLY A 34 -12.57 11.12 -4.58
CA GLY A 34 -13.84 11.29 -3.85
C GLY A 34 -14.34 12.73 -3.80
N LEU A 35 -13.48 13.71 -4.07
CA LEU A 35 -13.81 15.14 -4.11
C LEU A 35 -14.28 15.61 -5.50
N LEU A 36 -14.18 14.77 -6.53
CA LEU A 36 -14.49 15.17 -7.90
C LEU A 36 -16.02 15.26 -8.09
N PRO A 37 -16.56 16.43 -8.50
CA PRO A 37 -18.00 16.61 -8.68
C PRO A 37 -18.65 15.67 -9.70
N ILE A 38 -17.84 15.22 -10.66
CA ILE A 38 -18.23 14.32 -11.77
C ILE A 38 -18.57 12.91 -11.25
N ALA A 39 -18.20 12.62 -10.00
CA ALA A 39 -18.25 11.29 -9.42
C ALA A 39 -19.51 11.06 -8.53
N GLY A 40 -20.38 12.07 -8.36
CA GLY A 40 -21.46 12.08 -7.35
C GLY A 40 -22.53 10.98 -7.47
N ASN A 41 -22.73 10.38 -8.64
CA ASN A 41 -23.61 9.22 -8.81
C ASN A 41 -22.86 7.89 -9.01
N LEU A 42 -21.53 7.95 -9.14
CA LEU A 42 -20.67 6.79 -9.40
C LEU A 42 -19.91 6.34 -8.15
N LEU A 43 -19.73 7.25 -7.19
CA LEU A 43 -19.02 7.02 -5.95
C LEU A 43 -19.97 6.97 -4.74
N PRO A 44 -19.52 6.35 -3.65
CA PRO A 44 -20.18 6.46 -2.36
C PRO A 44 -20.31 7.92 -1.89
N THR A 45 -21.37 8.21 -1.14
CA THR A 45 -21.62 9.55 -0.61
C THR A 45 -20.49 9.97 0.35
N PRO A 46 -19.77 11.08 0.09
CA PRO A 46 -18.80 11.62 1.02
C PRO A 46 -19.49 12.25 2.24
N TYR A 47 -18.78 12.34 3.35
CA TYR A 47 -19.25 13.07 4.54
C TYR A 47 -18.08 13.69 5.30
N LEU A 48 -18.37 14.58 6.24
CA LEU A 48 -17.34 15.19 7.08
C LEU A 48 -16.87 14.19 8.16
N ILE A 49 -15.67 13.66 7.98
CA ILE A 49 -15.09 12.65 8.88
C ILE A 49 -14.55 13.29 10.17
N GLY A 50 -13.99 14.50 10.06
CA GLY A 50 -13.36 15.24 11.18
C GLY A 50 -11.83 15.23 11.13
N ASN A 51 -11.20 15.83 12.14
CA ASN A 51 -9.74 15.89 12.24
C ASN A 51 -9.16 14.47 12.45
N PRO A 52 -8.28 13.98 11.56
CA PRO A 52 -7.76 12.62 11.67
C PRO A 52 -7.03 12.37 12.99
N LEU A 53 -6.40 13.38 13.61
CA LEU A 53 -5.75 13.22 14.92
C LEU A 53 -6.73 12.92 16.07
N GLU A 54 -8.00 13.26 15.90
CA GLU A 54 -9.05 13.07 16.90
C GLU A 54 -9.86 11.79 16.64
N VAL A 55 -10.08 11.43 15.37
CA VAL A 55 -11.01 10.36 14.98
C VAL A 55 -10.35 9.05 14.55
N SER A 56 -9.04 9.05 14.25
CA SER A 56 -8.35 7.84 13.73
C SER A 56 -7.75 6.95 14.82
N GLY A 57 -7.72 7.38 16.08
CA GLY A 57 -7.14 6.59 17.16
C GLY A 57 -5.63 6.31 17.00
N ILE A 58 -4.88 7.24 16.39
CA ILE A 58 -3.42 7.13 16.22
C ILE A 58 -2.75 6.88 17.58
N SER A 59 -1.96 5.82 17.66
CA SER A 59 -1.17 5.45 18.82
C SER A 59 0.22 4.98 18.40
N VAL A 60 1.15 4.84 19.36
CA VAL A 60 2.47 4.26 19.09
C VAL A 60 2.34 2.81 18.61
N GLU A 61 1.41 2.05 19.19
CA GLU A 61 1.12 0.68 18.78
C GLU A 61 0.58 0.63 17.34
N HIS A 62 -0.30 1.57 16.98
CA HIS A 62 -0.79 1.73 15.61
C HIS A 62 0.38 1.87 14.63
N VAL A 63 1.25 2.86 14.89
CA VAL A 63 2.36 3.19 13.98
C VAL A 63 3.39 2.06 13.89
N VAL A 64 3.84 1.57 15.04
CA VAL A 64 4.88 0.52 15.10
C VAL A 64 4.36 -0.80 14.56
N GLY A 65 3.10 -1.14 14.84
CA GLY A 65 2.49 -2.39 14.43
C GLY A 65 2.41 -2.54 12.91
N HIS A 66 1.96 -1.51 12.19
CA HIS A 66 1.98 -1.52 10.72
C HIS A 66 3.40 -1.68 10.16
N ILE A 67 4.39 -0.99 10.75
CA ILE A 67 5.79 -1.12 10.32
C ILE A 67 6.26 -2.56 10.49
N VAL A 68 6.01 -3.15 11.65
CA VAL A 68 6.40 -4.52 11.97
C VAL A 68 5.69 -5.53 11.08
N PHE A 69 4.37 -5.39 10.85
CA PHE A 69 3.59 -6.29 9.99
C PHE A 69 4.06 -6.24 8.54
N GLY A 70 4.31 -5.04 8.04
CA GLY A 70 4.91 -4.83 6.72
C GLY A 70 6.29 -5.49 6.60
N MET A 71 7.13 -5.33 7.62
CA MET A 71 8.44 -5.99 7.68
C MET A 71 8.33 -7.52 7.74
N ILE A 72 7.41 -8.08 8.54
CA ILE A 72 7.18 -9.53 8.65
C ILE A 72 6.87 -10.12 7.27
N ALA A 73 5.92 -9.53 6.54
CA ALA A 73 5.62 -9.96 5.17
C ALA A 73 6.81 -9.72 4.23
N GLY A 74 7.56 -8.63 4.43
CA GLY A 74 8.72 -8.23 3.65
C GLY A 74 9.98 -9.08 3.84
N ILE A 75 10.08 -9.93 4.87
CA ILE A 75 11.25 -10.80 5.11
C ILE A 75 11.55 -11.68 3.89
N VAL A 76 10.50 -12.15 3.21
CA VAL A 76 10.61 -13.04 2.04
C VAL A 76 11.26 -12.37 0.82
N THR A 77 11.45 -11.05 0.84
CA THR A 77 12.20 -10.31 -0.19
C THR A 77 13.70 -10.61 -0.17
N LEU A 78 14.22 -11.06 0.97
CA LEU A 78 15.63 -11.32 1.23
C LEU A 78 16.52 -10.11 0.89
N SER A 79 16.02 -8.90 1.17
CA SER A 79 16.71 -7.67 0.79
C SER A 79 16.33 -6.48 1.67
N VAL A 80 17.33 -5.88 2.32
CA VAL A 80 17.15 -4.75 3.25
C VAL A 80 16.37 -3.59 2.63
N ARG A 81 16.67 -3.21 1.38
CA ARG A 81 15.97 -2.10 0.70
C ARG A 81 14.46 -2.35 0.56
N TYR A 82 14.07 -3.60 0.32
CA TYR A 82 12.69 -4.00 0.11
C TYR A 82 11.99 -4.27 1.43
N LEU A 83 12.71 -4.78 2.44
CA LEU A 83 12.23 -4.91 3.81
C LEU A 83 11.83 -3.56 4.42
N ILE A 84 12.67 -2.51 4.23
CA ILE A 84 12.39 -1.16 4.74
C ILE A 84 11.10 -0.60 4.13
N ILE A 85 10.97 -0.65 2.79
CA ILE A 85 9.75 -0.11 2.15
C ILE A 85 8.52 -0.96 2.44
N ALA A 86 8.68 -2.28 2.66
CA ALA A 86 7.57 -3.13 3.08
C ALA A 86 7.04 -2.72 4.46
N GLY A 87 7.91 -2.28 5.38
CA GLY A 87 7.48 -1.68 6.65
C GLY A 87 6.92 -0.27 6.52
N LEU A 88 7.47 0.57 5.65
CA LEU A 88 7.02 1.96 5.55
C LEU A 88 5.72 2.15 4.77
N PHE A 89 5.44 1.31 3.76
CA PHE A 89 4.26 1.49 2.90
C PHE A 89 2.93 1.37 3.65
N PRO A 90 2.75 0.43 4.60
CA PRO A 90 1.51 0.34 5.37
C PRO A 90 1.16 1.63 6.13
N ILE A 91 2.16 2.35 6.66
CA ILE A 91 1.93 3.67 7.27
C ILE A 91 1.78 4.77 6.23
N ALA A 92 2.53 4.70 5.13
CA ALA A 92 2.38 5.66 4.04
C ALA A 92 0.98 5.58 3.40
N LEU A 93 0.28 4.45 3.53
CA LEU A 93 -1.10 4.28 3.06
C LEU A 93 -2.07 5.27 3.74
N ASP A 94 -1.90 5.51 5.04
CA ASP A 94 -2.74 6.43 5.82
C ASP A 94 -2.61 7.90 5.41
N ALA A 95 -1.70 8.19 4.47
CA ALA A 95 -1.68 9.49 3.81
C ALA A 95 -3.00 9.79 3.05
N ASP A 96 -3.83 8.77 2.79
CA ASP A 96 -5.19 8.97 2.25
C ASP A 96 -6.11 9.74 3.21
N HIS A 97 -5.79 9.77 4.51
CA HIS A 97 -6.48 10.56 5.53
C HIS A 97 -6.05 12.03 5.57
N LEU A 98 -4.94 12.42 4.91
CA LEU A 98 -4.44 13.81 4.98
C LEU A 98 -5.45 14.84 4.45
N ILE A 99 -6.32 14.44 3.53
CA ILE A 99 -7.37 15.32 3.00
C ILE A 99 -8.37 15.75 4.08
N GLN A 100 -8.49 14.99 5.17
CA GLN A 100 -9.40 15.29 6.28
C GLN A 100 -8.97 16.55 7.05
N PHE A 101 -7.67 16.89 7.06
CA PHE A 101 -7.18 18.15 7.66
C PHE A 101 -7.72 19.40 6.95
N LEU A 102 -8.21 19.26 5.71
CA LEU A 102 -8.82 20.36 4.95
C LEU A 102 -10.27 20.64 5.37
N ASN A 103 -10.83 19.83 6.28
CA ASN A 103 -12.22 19.92 6.72
C ASN A 103 -13.23 19.84 5.55
N LEU A 104 -12.93 18.94 4.60
CA LEU A 104 -13.77 18.65 3.43
C LEU A 104 -14.57 17.37 3.65
N GLU A 105 -15.73 17.26 3.02
CA GLU A 105 -16.42 15.98 2.89
C GLU A 105 -15.57 15.04 2.05
N ALA A 106 -15.32 13.83 2.55
CA ALA A 106 -14.48 12.84 1.90
C ALA A 106 -15.10 11.46 2.04
N ILE A 107 -14.74 10.56 1.14
CA ILE A 107 -15.07 9.15 1.29
C ILE A 107 -13.98 8.50 2.12
N PRO A 108 -14.30 7.88 3.27
CA PRO A 108 -13.28 7.36 4.18
C PRO A 108 -12.51 6.19 3.56
N ARG A 109 -11.21 6.09 3.90
CA ARG A 109 -10.36 4.90 3.67
C ARG A 109 -10.30 4.46 2.19
N MET A 110 -10.28 5.41 1.26
CA MET A 110 -10.19 5.11 -0.18
C MET A 110 -8.89 4.36 -0.51
N GLY A 111 -7.78 4.65 0.19
CA GLY A 111 -6.50 3.96 0.04
C GLY A 111 -6.55 2.50 0.45
N HIS A 112 -7.42 2.12 1.39
CA HIS A 112 -7.52 0.77 1.95
C HIS A 112 -8.26 -0.23 1.04
N SER A 113 -8.38 0.09 -0.24
CA SER A 113 -9.14 -0.67 -1.22
C SER A 113 -8.29 -1.61 -2.06
N PHE A 114 -8.91 -2.69 -2.54
CA PHE A 114 -8.24 -3.59 -3.47
C PHE A 114 -7.96 -2.89 -4.81
N VAL A 115 -8.83 -1.96 -5.21
CA VAL A 115 -8.66 -1.19 -6.44
C VAL A 115 -7.39 -0.33 -6.37
N TYR A 116 -7.20 0.40 -5.27
CA TYR A 116 -5.95 1.14 -5.03
C TYR A 116 -4.73 0.20 -5.03
N ALA A 117 -4.83 -0.93 -4.32
CA ALA A 117 -3.75 -1.90 -4.23
C ALA A 117 -3.27 -2.33 -5.64
N VAL A 118 -4.20 -2.66 -6.54
CA VAL A 118 -3.90 -3.07 -7.93
C VAL A 118 -3.35 -1.92 -8.77
N ILE A 119 -3.93 -0.71 -8.69
CA ILE A 119 -3.50 0.46 -9.48
C ILE A 119 -2.11 0.95 -9.06
N SER A 120 -1.76 0.84 -7.78
CA SER A 120 -0.46 1.27 -7.28
C SER A 120 0.69 0.51 -7.95
N VAL A 121 0.51 -0.78 -8.26
CA VAL A 121 1.55 -1.67 -8.83
C VAL A 121 2.18 -1.12 -10.12
N PRO A 122 1.43 -0.92 -11.22
CA PRO A 122 2.00 -0.45 -12.47
C PRO A 122 2.61 0.95 -12.33
N ILE A 123 2.05 1.84 -11.50
CA ILE A 123 2.55 3.20 -11.33
C ILE A 123 3.90 3.18 -10.60
N MET A 124 3.98 2.48 -9.47
CA MET A 124 5.19 2.35 -8.67
C MET A 124 6.33 1.73 -9.50
N MET A 125 6.02 0.68 -10.25
CA MET A 125 6.98 0.05 -11.17
C MET A 125 7.36 0.99 -12.32
N TYR A 126 6.42 1.72 -12.92
CA TYR A 126 6.73 2.60 -14.04
C TYR A 126 7.68 3.75 -13.65
N VAL A 127 7.41 4.38 -12.50
CA VAL A 127 8.13 5.59 -12.06
C VAL A 127 9.50 5.25 -11.46
N LEU A 128 9.60 4.26 -10.58
CA LEU A 128 10.81 4.04 -9.78
C LEU A 128 11.64 2.83 -10.18
N GLY A 129 11.09 1.92 -10.97
CA GLY A 129 11.80 0.71 -11.35
C GLY A 129 11.04 -0.10 -12.37
N LYS A 130 11.24 0.21 -13.66
CA LYS A 130 10.62 -0.55 -14.75
C LYS A 130 10.96 -2.03 -14.55
N ARG A 131 9.93 -2.87 -14.34
CA ARG A 131 10.04 -4.31 -14.02
C ARG A 131 10.62 -4.66 -12.65
N ASP A 132 10.58 -3.74 -11.68
CA ASP A 132 10.86 -4.05 -10.28
C ASP A 132 9.64 -4.76 -9.65
N TYR A 133 9.52 -6.07 -9.93
CA TYR A 133 8.40 -6.88 -9.46
C TYR A 133 8.30 -6.99 -7.93
N ARG A 134 9.41 -6.79 -7.22
CA ARG A 134 9.40 -6.73 -5.75
C ARG A 134 8.75 -5.44 -5.27
N LEU A 135 9.09 -4.30 -5.87
CA LEU A 135 8.42 -3.02 -5.59
C LEU A 135 6.92 -3.12 -5.89
N GLY A 136 6.54 -3.67 -7.04
CA GLY A 136 5.15 -3.88 -7.40
C GLY A 136 4.41 -4.76 -6.38
N ALA A 137 4.98 -5.92 -6.04
CA ALA A 137 4.38 -6.84 -5.07
C ALA A 137 4.23 -6.21 -3.68
N ILE A 138 5.23 -5.46 -3.20
CA ILE A 138 5.16 -4.73 -1.94
C ILE A 138 4.08 -3.64 -1.97
N SER A 139 3.91 -2.94 -3.10
CA SER A 139 2.90 -1.88 -3.24
C SER A 139 1.48 -2.41 -3.04
N LEU A 140 1.18 -3.59 -3.62
CA LEU A 140 -0.09 -4.27 -3.42
C LEU A 140 -0.20 -4.84 -2.00
N ALA A 141 0.82 -5.58 -1.56
CA ALA A 141 0.82 -6.28 -0.28
C ALA A 141 0.74 -5.32 0.92
N SER A 142 1.19 -4.08 0.76
CA SER A 142 1.09 -3.03 1.79
C SER A 142 -0.35 -2.82 2.26
N VAL A 143 -1.33 -2.78 1.34
CA VAL A 143 -2.75 -2.66 1.71
C VAL A 143 -3.19 -3.87 2.54
N LEU A 144 -2.74 -5.07 2.18
CA LEU A 144 -3.10 -6.29 2.92
C LEU A 144 -2.45 -6.32 4.31
N THR A 145 -1.19 -5.92 4.46
CA THR A 145 -0.52 -5.84 5.78
C THR A 145 -1.10 -4.73 6.64
N HIS A 146 -1.53 -3.63 6.03
CA HIS A 146 -2.22 -2.56 6.73
C HIS A 146 -3.56 -3.06 7.28
N VAL A 147 -4.43 -3.61 6.41
CA VAL A 147 -5.71 -4.20 6.78
C VAL A 147 -5.54 -5.29 7.84
N SER A 148 -4.53 -6.16 7.68
CA SER A 148 -4.21 -7.20 8.65
C SER A 148 -3.98 -6.62 10.05
N PHE A 149 -3.12 -5.59 10.17
CA PHE A 149 -2.82 -5.02 11.47
C PHE A 149 -4.01 -4.27 12.08
N ASP A 150 -4.78 -3.54 11.27
CA ASP A 150 -6.02 -2.88 11.73
C ASP A 150 -7.02 -3.90 12.32
N VAL A 151 -7.19 -5.05 11.67
CA VAL A 151 -8.08 -6.12 12.16
C VAL A 151 -7.55 -6.68 13.47
N LEU A 152 -6.25 -6.95 13.57
CA LEU A 152 -5.64 -7.41 14.83
C LEU A 152 -5.85 -6.40 15.96
N LEU A 153 -5.59 -5.11 15.71
CA LEU A 153 -5.70 -4.05 16.71
C LEU A 153 -7.15 -3.83 17.17
N SER A 154 -8.12 -4.03 16.26
CA SER A 154 -9.56 -3.93 16.58
C SER A 154 -10.13 -5.13 17.35
N ASP A 155 -9.36 -6.21 17.47
CA ASP A 155 -9.72 -7.47 18.14
C ASP A 155 -11.14 -7.96 17.79
N LYS A 156 -12.04 -8.04 18.79
CA LYS A 156 -13.42 -8.53 18.60
C LYS A 156 -14.39 -7.49 18.07
N ILE A 157 -14.03 -6.20 18.12
CA ILE A 157 -14.89 -5.11 17.63
C ILE A 157 -14.89 -5.10 16.10
N GLY A 158 -13.77 -5.49 15.48
CA GLY A 158 -13.62 -5.55 14.05
C GLY A 158 -13.25 -4.22 13.39
N SER A 159 -12.77 -4.32 12.16
CA SER A 159 -12.50 -3.16 11.31
C SER A 159 -13.20 -3.31 9.95
N SER A 160 -13.76 -2.21 9.46
CA SER A 160 -14.56 -2.17 8.24
C SER A 160 -13.81 -1.46 7.12
N PHE A 161 -13.70 -2.11 5.97
CA PHE A 161 -12.92 -1.60 4.84
C PHE A 161 -13.77 -1.48 3.57
N PRO A 162 -13.64 -0.36 2.82
CA PRO A 162 -14.33 -0.18 1.55
C PRO A 162 -13.55 -0.87 0.41
N ILE A 163 -13.49 -2.21 0.42
CA ILE A 163 -12.60 -3.01 -0.44
C ILE A 163 -12.79 -2.70 -1.94
N LEU A 164 -14.02 -2.40 -2.37
CA LEU A 164 -14.40 -2.20 -3.77
C LEU A 164 -14.55 -0.73 -4.18
N ILE A 165 -14.24 0.23 -3.32
CA ILE A 165 -14.24 1.65 -3.70
C ILE A 165 -13.20 1.87 -4.82
N PRO A 166 -13.48 2.68 -5.86
CA PRO A 166 -14.60 3.61 -6.04
C PRO A 166 -15.95 2.99 -6.46
N PHE A 167 -16.02 1.72 -6.83
CA PHE A 167 -17.20 1.14 -7.48
C PHE A 167 -18.36 0.85 -6.54
N SER A 168 -18.08 0.60 -5.26
CA SER A 168 -19.10 0.35 -4.23
C SER A 168 -18.66 0.93 -2.88
N GLY A 169 -19.63 1.49 -2.15
CA GLY A 169 -19.44 2.03 -0.80
C GLY A 169 -19.71 1.02 0.30
N GLN A 170 -20.07 -0.21 -0.07
CA GLN A 170 -20.25 -1.27 0.89
C GLN A 170 -18.92 -1.63 1.52
N THR A 171 -18.88 -1.60 2.84
CA THR A 171 -17.73 -2.02 3.62
C THR A 171 -17.83 -3.50 3.96
N VAL A 172 -16.69 -4.18 3.98
CA VAL A 172 -16.56 -5.52 4.54
C VAL A 172 -15.96 -5.39 5.93
N THR A 173 -16.66 -5.93 6.93
CA THR A 173 -16.15 -6.00 8.31
C THR A 173 -15.38 -7.28 8.50
N LEU A 174 -14.14 -7.15 8.97
CA LEU A 174 -13.22 -8.23 9.27
C LEU A 174 -12.97 -8.27 10.77
N ILE A 175 -12.91 -9.47 11.36
CA ILE A 175 -12.89 -9.67 12.81
C ILE A 175 -11.96 -10.80 13.24
N GLY A 176 -11.56 -10.79 14.51
CA GLY A 176 -10.90 -11.94 15.13
C GLY A 176 -9.62 -12.35 14.38
N TYR A 177 -9.56 -13.59 13.87
CA TYR A 177 -8.36 -14.14 13.22
C TYR A 177 -8.24 -13.84 11.72
N ASP A 178 -9.15 -13.04 11.14
CA ASP A 178 -9.10 -12.70 9.72
C ASP A 178 -7.77 -12.05 9.31
N TRP A 179 -7.13 -11.32 10.23
CA TRP A 179 -5.82 -10.70 10.01
C TRP A 179 -4.75 -11.69 9.52
N ILE A 180 -4.81 -12.96 9.94
CA ILE A 180 -3.83 -13.99 9.57
C ILE A 180 -3.89 -14.26 8.06
N LEU A 181 -5.10 -14.31 7.49
CA LEU A 181 -5.30 -14.54 6.06
C LEU A 181 -4.68 -13.42 5.23
N PHE A 182 -4.86 -12.17 5.65
CA PHE A 182 -4.31 -11.00 4.97
C PHE A 182 -2.78 -10.93 5.08
N LEU A 183 -2.21 -11.23 6.24
CA LEU A 183 -0.75 -11.27 6.42
C LEU A 183 -0.11 -12.39 5.59
N ALA A 184 -0.72 -13.57 5.59
CA ALA A 184 -0.27 -14.71 4.79
C ALA A 184 -0.34 -14.40 3.29
N ALA A 185 -1.45 -13.83 2.82
CA ALA A 185 -1.62 -13.41 1.42
C ALA A 185 -0.55 -12.36 1.02
N ALA A 186 -0.29 -11.38 1.87
CA ALA A 186 0.76 -10.39 1.65
C ALA A 186 2.14 -11.04 1.48
N ALA A 187 2.52 -11.93 2.39
CA ALA A 187 3.80 -12.64 2.31
C ALA A 187 3.91 -13.51 1.04
N ILE A 188 2.82 -14.19 0.64
CA ILE A 188 2.78 -14.98 -0.60
C ILE A 188 3.00 -14.09 -1.83
N ILE A 189 2.31 -12.95 -1.91
CA ILE A 189 2.42 -12.01 -3.05
C ILE A 189 3.85 -11.46 -3.16
N ILE A 190 4.44 -11.03 -2.05
CA ILE A 190 5.83 -10.54 -2.00
C ILE A 190 6.80 -11.68 -2.38
N GLY A 191 6.53 -12.90 -1.92
CA GLY A 191 7.31 -14.09 -2.27
C GLY A 191 7.29 -14.38 -3.78
N ILE A 192 6.11 -14.31 -4.41
CA ILE A 192 5.95 -14.46 -5.87
C ILE A 192 6.73 -13.37 -6.61
N GLY A 193 6.57 -12.10 -6.22
CA GLY A 193 7.31 -10.98 -6.82
C GLY A 193 8.83 -11.14 -6.69
N THR A 194 9.28 -11.68 -5.56
CA THR A 194 10.69 -11.98 -5.29
C THR A 194 11.20 -13.13 -6.15
N PHE A 195 10.42 -14.20 -6.31
CA PHE A 195 10.74 -15.33 -7.17
C PHE A 195 10.83 -14.93 -8.65
N ILE A 196 9.87 -14.15 -9.15
CA ILE A 196 9.89 -13.63 -10.53
C ILE A 196 11.13 -12.76 -10.76
N ALA A 197 11.48 -11.90 -9.80
CA ALA A 197 12.67 -11.06 -9.88
C ALA A 197 14.01 -11.84 -9.86
N LYS A 198 14.01 -13.11 -9.44
CA LYS A 198 15.21 -13.99 -9.49
C LYS A 198 15.42 -14.63 -10.86
N LYS A 199 14.42 -14.72 -11.73
CA LYS A 199 14.62 -15.33 -13.06
C LYS A 199 15.62 -14.47 -13.86
N PRO A 200 16.82 -15.00 -14.18
CA PRO A 200 17.73 -14.28 -15.07
C PRO A 200 17.05 -14.08 -16.41
N TYR A 201 17.29 -12.93 -17.04
CA TYR A 201 16.88 -12.68 -18.40
C TYR A 201 17.45 -13.82 -19.25
N SER A 202 16.61 -14.74 -19.70
CA SER A 202 17.00 -15.63 -20.79
C SER A 202 17.29 -14.70 -21.95
N ASN A 203 18.58 -14.55 -22.29
CA ASN A 203 18.99 -14.01 -23.58
C ASN A 203 18.25 -14.87 -24.59
N LYS A 204 17.11 -14.38 -25.09
CA LYS A 204 16.67 -14.78 -26.42
C LYS A 204 17.78 -14.29 -27.33
N ALA A 205 18.67 -15.23 -27.60
CA ALA A 205 19.78 -15.10 -28.48
C ALA A 205 19.29 -14.51 -29.80
N GLN A 206 20.13 -13.62 -30.30
CA GLN A 206 20.17 -13.16 -31.66
C GLN A 206 19.88 -14.35 -32.61
N ILE A 207 18.86 -14.21 -33.43
CA ILE A 207 18.81 -14.80 -34.77
C ILE A 207 18.52 -13.63 -35.70
#